data_AF-A0A6I4IY01-F1
#
_entry.id   AF-A0A6I4IY01-F1
#
_cell.length_a   1.000
_cell.length_b   1.000
_cell.length_c   1.000
_cell.angle_alpha   90.00
_cell.angle_beta   90.00
_cell.angle_gamma   90.00
#
_symmetry.space_group_name_H-M   'P 1'
#
loop_
_entity.id
_entity.type
_entity.pdbx_description
1 polymer ?
#
loop_
_entity_poly.entity_id
_entity_poly.type
_entity_poly.pdbx_seq_one_letter_code
_entity_poly.pdbx_strand_id
1 'polypeptide(L)'
;MAYGTAARDYLARARAALQTGTPQALFYAAYELRCCIEARQAEYTEALLAYEGTKIRPWKLGETNQRIKSKSYNATIARMRFKFPDGTTFTTYHTPVPDQLVEFAERSLNHLLHCQPLFREDEDPWWQKTRDQLLRGYRMCWLACEGDSLVPPLWDARTKKVHPGRIEVREHNGPLIDAIQRYVGERFRVEVSYPDQPPPEWVCDL
;
A
#
# COMPACT_ATOMS: atom_id res chain seq x y z
N MET A 1 0.72 22.47 9.20
CA MET A 1 0.71 21.15 8.52
C MET A 1 -0.63 20.51 8.81
N ALA A 2 -1.35 20.08 7.77
CA ALA A 2 -2.59 19.31 7.95
C ALA A 2 -2.24 17.88 8.39
N TYR A 3 -3.05 17.28 9.25
CA TYR A 3 -2.86 15.89 9.68
C TYR A 3 -3.26 14.94 8.55
N GLY A 4 -2.28 14.26 7.95
CA GLY A 4 -2.48 13.32 6.85
C GLY A 4 -2.93 11.93 7.32
N THR A 5 -3.94 11.38 6.64
CA THR A 5 -4.54 10.07 6.93
C THR A 5 -4.42 9.09 5.76
N ALA A 6 -3.57 9.36 4.77
CA ALA A 6 -3.25 8.37 3.74
C ALA A 6 -2.31 7.30 4.29
N ALA A 7 -2.25 6.13 3.64
CA ALA A 7 -1.37 5.04 4.06
C ALA A 7 0.10 5.50 4.23
N ARG A 8 0.58 6.33 3.30
CA ARG A 8 1.93 6.88 3.31
C ARG A 8 2.18 7.83 4.49
N ASP A 9 1.18 8.58 4.94
CA ASP A 9 1.30 9.46 6.10
C ASP A 9 1.49 8.65 7.39
N TYR A 10 0.73 7.56 7.54
CA TYR A 10 0.88 6.60 8.63
C TYR A 10 2.25 5.91 8.57
N LEU A 11 2.69 5.48 7.38
CA LEU A 11 4.01 4.88 7.20
C LEU A 11 5.16 5.82 7.61
N ALA A 12 5.08 7.10 7.23
CA ALA A 12 6.07 8.10 7.61
C ALA A 12 6.14 8.31 9.13
N ARG A 13 5.00 8.29 9.83
CA ARG A 13 4.97 8.36 11.29
C ARG A 13 5.49 7.09 11.95
N ALA A 14 5.17 5.91 11.40
CA ALA A 14 5.73 4.64 11.86
C ALA A 14 7.27 4.64 11.76
N ARG A 15 7.82 5.15 10.65
CA ARG A 15 9.27 5.32 10.46
C ARG A 15 9.87 6.18 11.55
N ALA A 16 9.32 7.38 11.75
CA ALA A 16 9.81 8.31 12.77
C ALA A 16 9.78 7.68 14.17
N ALA A 17 8.70 6.97 14.52
CA ALA A 17 8.59 6.27 15.79
C ALA A 17 9.66 5.16 15.94
N LEU A 18 9.91 4.36 14.90
CA LEU A 18 10.94 3.31 14.94
C LEU A 18 12.35 3.87 15.13
N GLN A 19 12.65 5.02 14.52
CA GLN A 19 13.95 5.70 14.61
C GLN A 19 14.21 6.32 15.98
N THR A 20 13.17 6.67 16.75
CA THR A 20 13.31 7.24 18.10
C THR A 20 14.08 6.33 19.07
N GLY A 21 14.07 5.02 18.85
CA GLY A 21 14.87 4.09 19.65
C GLY A 21 14.25 3.68 21.00
N THR A 22 13.19 4.35 21.47
CA THR A 22 12.61 4.10 22.81
C THR A 22 11.56 2.98 22.84
N PRO A 23 11.37 2.31 23.99
CA PRO A 23 10.31 1.31 24.19
C PRO A 23 8.90 1.82 23.88
N GLN A 24 8.56 3.03 24.33
CA GLN A 24 7.24 3.64 24.12
C GLN A 24 6.96 3.87 22.64
N ALA A 25 7.98 4.27 21.88
CA ALA A 25 7.84 4.52 20.46
C ALA A 25 7.53 3.24 19.65
N LEU A 26 7.84 2.05 20.17
CA LEU A 26 7.45 0.79 19.53
C LEU A 26 5.93 0.58 19.52
N PHE A 27 5.22 1.00 20.57
CA PHE A 27 3.76 0.93 20.62
C PHE A 27 3.12 1.91 19.64
N TYR A 28 3.66 3.13 19.54
CA TYR A 28 3.22 4.10 18.54
C TYR A 28 3.52 3.62 17.11
N ALA A 29 4.70 3.05 16.87
CA ALA A 29 5.03 2.45 15.59
C ALA A 29 4.05 1.32 15.23
N ALA A 30 3.68 0.47 16.19
CA ALA A 30 2.68 -0.58 15.98
C ALA A 30 1.31 -0.02 15.59
N TYR A 31 0.87 1.05 16.25
CA TYR A 31 -0.37 1.75 15.94
C TYR A 31 -0.35 2.36 14.53
N GLU A 32 0.70 3.09 14.19
CA GLU A 32 0.86 3.72 12.88
C GLU A 32 0.94 2.67 11.75
N LEU A 33 1.66 1.55 11.97
CA LEU A 33 1.69 0.45 11.00
C LEU A 33 0.30 -0.18 10.78
N ARG A 34 -0.48 -0.37 11.85
CA ARG A 34 -1.85 -0.89 11.74
C ARG A 34 -2.70 0.06 10.88
N CYS A 35 -2.66 1.35 11.19
CA CYS A 35 -3.39 2.36 10.45
C CYS A 35 -2.93 2.47 8.99
N CYS A 36 -1.63 2.31 8.70
CA CYS A 36 -1.10 2.26 7.34
C CYS A 36 -1.76 1.15 6.52
N ILE A 37 -1.91 -0.05 7.08
CA ILE A 37 -2.48 -1.21 6.39
C ILE A 37 -3.99 -0.99 6.15
N GLU A 38 -4.70 -0.47 7.16
CA GLU A 38 -6.12 -0.14 7.06
C GLU A 38 -6.38 0.95 6.00
N ALA A 39 -5.61 2.03 6.04
CA ALA A 39 -5.68 3.11 5.06
C ALA A 39 -5.38 2.60 3.66
N ARG A 40 -4.37 1.72 3.49
CA ARG A 40 -4.02 1.19 2.17
C ARG A 40 -5.12 0.32 1.58
N GLN A 41 -5.72 -0.54 2.39
CA GLN A 41 -6.88 -1.33 1.95
C GLN A 41 -8.10 -0.46 1.67
N ALA A 42 -8.30 0.60 2.45
CA ALA A 42 -9.36 1.57 2.21
C ALA A 42 -9.16 2.32 0.89
N GLU A 43 -7.94 2.76 0.56
CA GLU A 43 -7.59 3.39 -0.72
C GLU A 43 -7.91 2.46 -1.91
N TYR A 44 -7.50 1.19 -1.82
CA TYR A 44 -7.82 0.17 -2.84
C TYR A 44 -9.31 -0.06 -2.96
N THR A 45 -10.00 -0.20 -1.84
CA THR A 45 -11.45 -0.37 -1.84
C THR A 45 -12.14 0.84 -2.45
N GLU A 46 -11.75 2.06 -2.07
CA GLU A 46 -12.34 3.29 -2.58
C GLU A 46 -12.14 3.43 -4.09
N ALA A 47 -10.95 3.09 -4.58
CA ALA A 47 -10.68 3.01 -6.00
C ALA A 47 -11.54 1.95 -6.71
N LEU A 48 -11.95 0.90 -5.98
CA LEU A 48 -12.88 -0.13 -6.44
C LEU A 48 -14.37 0.19 -6.19
N LEU A 49 -14.72 1.20 -5.38
CA LEU A 49 -16.11 1.49 -4.98
C LEU A 49 -17.00 1.90 -6.15
N ALA A 50 -16.41 2.52 -7.18
CA ALA A 50 -17.09 2.80 -8.44
C ALA A 50 -17.75 1.55 -9.06
N TYR A 51 -17.38 0.35 -8.60
CA TYR A 51 -17.84 -0.93 -9.12
C TYR A 51 -18.71 -1.74 -8.15
N GLU A 52 -18.72 -1.44 -6.84
CA GLU A 52 -19.29 -2.37 -5.83
C GLU A 52 -20.60 -1.91 -5.19
N GLY A 53 -21.00 -0.64 -5.34
CA GLY A 53 -22.26 -0.11 -4.81
C GLY A 53 -22.40 -0.18 -3.27
N THR A 54 -21.43 -0.75 -2.54
CA THR A 54 -21.44 -0.87 -1.07
C THR A 54 -20.08 -0.52 -0.48
N LYS A 55 -20.10 0.35 0.53
CA LYS A 55 -18.91 0.77 1.28
C LYS A 55 -18.44 -0.33 2.22
N ILE A 56 -17.18 -0.75 2.11
CA ILE A 56 -16.57 -1.72 3.04
C ILE A 56 -16.21 -1.02 4.34
N ARG A 57 -16.28 -1.76 5.45
CA ARG A 57 -15.85 -1.32 6.78
C ARG A 57 -14.33 -1.51 6.91
N PRO A 58 -13.52 -0.44 7.06
CA PRO A 58 -12.06 -0.51 6.97
C PRO A 58 -11.38 -1.39 8.03
N TRP A 59 -12.01 -1.58 9.19
CA TRP A 59 -11.38 -2.20 10.36
C TRP A 59 -11.31 -3.73 10.32
N LYS A 60 -11.96 -4.38 9.33
CA LYS A 60 -11.90 -5.83 9.13
C LYS A 60 -10.88 -6.16 8.03
N LEU A 61 -9.60 -6.19 8.40
CA LEU A 61 -8.49 -6.35 7.45
C LEU A 61 -8.59 -7.62 6.60
N GLY A 62 -8.84 -8.79 7.23
CA GLY A 62 -8.98 -10.05 6.50
C GLY A 62 -10.14 -10.04 5.49
N GLU A 63 -11.32 -9.58 5.89
CA GLU A 63 -12.51 -9.49 5.02
C GLU A 63 -12.28 -8.51 3.86
N THR A 64 -11.68 -7.35 4.16
CA THR A 64 -11.37 -6.33 3.16
C THR A 64 -10.33 -6.84 2.15
N ASN A 65 -9.27 -7.52 2.63
CA ASN A 65 -8.24 -8.09 1.76
C ASN A 65 -8.80 -9.15 0.81
N GLN A 66 -9.61 -10.08 1.33
CA GLN A 66 -10.23 -11.13 0.50
C GLN A 66 -11.12 -10.52 -0.59
N ARG A 67 -11.84 -9.44 -0.27
CA ARG A 67 -12.68 -8.73 -1.23
C ARG A 67 -11.85 -8.04 -2.31
N ILE A 68 -10.79 -7.32 -1.95
CA ILE A 68 -9.84 -6.72 -2.93
C ILE A 68 -9.29 -7.80 -3.87
N LYS A 69 -8.85 -8.94 -3.31
CA LYS A 69 -8.31 -10.07 -4.08
C LYS A 69 -9.31 -10.75 -4.99
N SER A 70 -10.59 -10.82 -4.60
CA SER A 70 -11.63 -11.36 -5.48
C SER A 70 -11.79 -10.56 -6.79
N LYS A 71 -11.26 -9.34 -6.84
CA LYS A 71 -11.30 -8.43 -8.00
C LYS A 71 -9.94 -8.24 -8.66
N SER A 72 -8.87 -8.24 -7.88
CA SER A 72 -7.50 -8.17 -8.38
C SER A 72 -7.00 -9.58 -8.69
N TYR A 73 -6.85 -9.89 -9.98
CA TYR A 73 -6.55 -11.24 -10.47
C TYR A 73 -5.26 -11.86 -9.93
N ASN A 74 -4.32 -11.07 -9.36
CA ASN A 74 -3.05 -11.58 -8.86
C ASN A 74 -2.59 -10.90 -7.57
N ALA A 75 -2.02 -11.68 -6.65
CA ALA A 75 -1.30 -11.20 -5.47
C ALA A 75 0.14 -10.74 -5.79
N THR A 76 0.41 -10.35 -7.03
CA THR A 76 1.73 -9.93 -7.51
C THR A 76 1.75 -8.45 -7.86
N ILE A 77 2.94 -7.87 -7.91
CA ILE A 77 3.14 -6.51 -8.39
C ILE A 77 2.70 -6.47 -9.86
N ALA A 78 1.90 -5.48 -10.24
CA ALA A 78 1.56 -5.24 -11.64
C ALA A 78 2.23 -3.95 -12.10
N ARG A 79 3.04 -4.04 -13.16
CA ARG A 79 3.70 -2.91 -13.82
C ARG A 79 2.93 -2.53 -15.07
N MET A 80 2.49 -1.28 -15.15
CA MET A 80 1.80 -0.70 -16.30
C MET A 80 2.68 0.34 -16.97
N ARG A 81 3.06 0.12 -18.22
CA ARG A 81 3.81 1.06 -19.03
C ARG A 81 2.90 1.70 -20.07
N PHE A 82 2.66 2.99 -19.92
CA PHE A 82 1.90 3.83 -20.85
C PHE A 82 2.83 4.32 -21.95
N LYS A 83 2.38 4.24 -23.21
CA LYS A 83 3.09 4.75 -24.40
C LYS A 83 2.14 5.65 -25.19
N PHE A 84 2.44 6.94 -25.21
CA PHE A 84 1.66 7.98 -25.88
C PHE A 84 2.11 8.18 -27.34
N PRO A 85 1.28 8.82 -28.20
CA PRO A 85 1.59 8.99 -29.62
C PRO A 85 2.87 9.77 -29.93
N ASP A 86 3.27 10.69 -29.05
CA ASP A 86 4.50 11.49 -29.17
C ASP A 86 5.78 10.72 -28.77
N GLY A 87 5.64 9.45 -28.38
CA GLY A 87 6.73 8.63 -27.87
C GLY A 87 6.98 8.77 -26.37
N THR A 88 6.25 9.65 -25.66
CA THR A 88 6.33 9.75 -24.20
C THR A 88 5.93 8.42 -23.58
N THR A 89 6.72 7.96 -22.60
CA THR A 89 6.43 6.73 -21.85
C THR A 89 6.43 6.98 -20.36
N PHE A 90 5.53 6.29 -19.66
CA PHE A 90 5.44 6.37 -18.21
C PHE A 90 5.18 4.99 -17.62
N THR A 91 5.66 4.73 -16.40
CA THR A 91 5.44 3.45 -15.72
C THR A 91 4.80 3.67 -14.34
N THR A 92 3.62 3.08 -14.12
CA THR A 92 3.02 2.96 -12.78
C THR A 92 3.12 1.53 -12.27
N TYR A 93 2.94 1.37 -10.95
CA TYR A 93 2.90 0.06 -10.30
C TYR A 93 1.67 -0.07 -9.40
N HIS A 94 1.05 -1.24 -9.43
CA HIS A 94 0.13 -1.69 -8.39
C HIS A 94 0.86 -2.67 -7.48
N THR A 95 0.82 -2.44 -6.17
CA THR A 95 1.51 -3.25 -5.15
C THR A 95 0.49 -3.83 -4.17
N PRO A 96 0.15 -5.13 -4.25
CA PRO A 96 -0.88 -5.69 -3.38
C PRO A 96 -0.47 -5.64 -1.90
N VAL A 97 -1.47 -5.62 -1.00
CA VAL A 97 -1.24 -5.89 0.43
C VAL A 97 -1.08 -7.41 0.60
N PRO A 98 0.09 -7.93 0.99
CA PRO A 98 0.30 -9.38 1.07
C PRO A 98 -0.42 -9.98 2.28
N ASP A 99 -0.78 -11.26 2.20
CA ASP A 99 -1.47 -11.96 3.32
C ASP A 99 -0.64 -11.96 4.60
N GLN A 100 0.69 -12.09 4.46
CA GLN A 100 1.62 -12.03 5.57
C GLN A 100 1.54 -10.69 6.33
N LEU A 101 1.27 -9.58 5.62
CA LEU A 101 1.10 -8.27 6.24
C LEU A 101 -0.24 -8.15 6.97
N VAL A 102 -1.30 -8.72 6.41
CA VAL A 102 -2.61 -8.79 7.08
C VAL A 102 -2.54 -9.66 8.34
N GLU A 103 -1.91 -10.84 8.25
CA GLU A 103 -1.70 -11.73 9.39
C GLU A 103 -0.86 -11.06 10.48
N PHE A 104 0.22 -10.37 10.09
CA PHE A 104 1.03 -9.57 11.01
C PHE A 104 0.20 -8.50 11.73
N ALA A 105 -0.68 -7.80 11.01
CA ALA A 105 -1.54 -6.79 11.60
C ALA A 105 -2.56 -7.36 12.59
N GLU A 106 -3.19 -8.48 12.25
CA GLU A 106 -4.24 -9.10 13.07
C GLU A 106 -3.69 -9.86 14.28
N ARG A 107 -2.50 -10.45 14.17
CA ARG A 107 -1.88 -11.21 15.25
C ARG A 107 -0.89 -10.36 16.02
N SER A 108 0.18 -9.90 15.36
CA SER A 108 1.31 -9.27 16.05
C SER A 108 1.01 -7.86 16.52
N LEU A 109 0.45 -7.01 15.66
CA LEU A 109 0.19 -5.62 16.04
C LEU A 109 -0.89 -5.53 17.11
N ASN A 110 -1.99 -6.29 16.99
CA ASN A 110 -3.06 -6.27 17.99
C ASN A 110 -2.57 -6.51 19.42
N HIS A 111 -1.59 -7.40 19.64
CA HIS A 111 -1.00 -7.61 20.96
C HIS A 111 -0.30 -6.37 21.54
N LEU A 112 0.25 -5.50 20.68
CA LEU A 112 0.88 -4.24 21.06
C LEU A 112 -0.13 -3.10 21.21
N LEU A 113 -1.32 -3.21 20.64
CA LEU A 113 -2.37 -2.18 20.75
C LEU A 113 -3.23 -2.30 22.02
N HIS A 114 -2.92 -3.27 22.88
CA HIS A 114 -3.61 -3.50 24.14
C HIS A 114 -2.69 -3.32 25.34
N CYS A 115 -3.32 -3.19 26.52
CA CYS A 115 -2.60 -3.14 27.79
C CYS A 115 -1.66 -4.33 27.94
N GLN A 116 -0.41 -4.06 28.33
CA GLN A 116 0.60 -5.10 28.50
C GLN A 116 0.46 -5.77 29.86
N PRO A 117 0.31 -7.10 29.93
CA PRO A 117 0.05 -7.79 31.19
C PRO A 117 1.32 -8.03 32.03
N LEU A 118 2.50 -7.89 31.43
CA LEU A 118 3.79 -8.13 32.05
C LEU A 118 4.60 -6.84 32.04
N PHE A 119 5.11 -6.48 33.22
CA PHE A 119 6.18 -5.50 33.32
C PHE A 119 7.46 -6.07 32.70
N ARG A 120 8.22 -5.21 32.02
CA ARG A 120 9.47 -5.56 31.34
C ARG A 120 10.50 -4.48 31.64
N GLU A 121 11.66 -4.92 32.13
CA GLU A 121 12.82 -4.05 32.34
C GLU A 121 13.39 -3.57 30.99
N ASP A 122 14.20 -2.52 30.99
CA ASP A 122 14.75 -1.92 29.78
C ASP A 122 15.64 -2.90 28.97
N GLU A 123 16.33 -3.82 29.65
CA GLU A 123 17.19 -4.83 29.03
C GLU A 123 16.44 -6.11 28.58
N ASP A 124 15.13 -6.19 28.76
CA ASP A 124 14.35 -7.37 28.35
C ASP A 124 14.52 -7.62 26.83
N PRO A 125 15.01 -8.81 26.40
CA PRO A 125 15.16 -9.16 24.98
C PRO A 125 13.88 -9.02 24.15
N TRP A 126 12.72 -9.00 24.80
CA TRP A 126 11.44 -8.70 24.19
C TRP A 126 11.45 -7.38 23.41
N TRP A 127 12.10 -6.33 23.91
CA TRP A 127 12.13 -5.03 23.23
C TRP A 127 12.80 -5.11 21.86
N GLN A 128 13.95 -5.79 21.78
CA GLN A 128 14.65 -5.97 20.51
C GLN A 128 13.85 -6.86 19.56
N LYS A 129 13.28 -7.96 20.07
CA LYS A 129 12.44 -8.86 19.27
C LYS A 129 11.22 -8.13 18.69
N THR A 130 10.59 -7.26 19.48
CA THR A 130 9.45 -6.43 19.06
C THR A 130 9.89 -5.42 18.01
N ARG A 131 11.03 -4.74 18.19
CA ARG A 131 11.61 -3.85 17.17
C ARG A 131 11.85 -4.60 15.85
N ASP A 132 12.46 -5.78 15.88
CA ASP A 132 12.73 -6.57 14.69
C ASP A 132 11.44 -6.99 13.98
N GLN A 133 10.40 -7.34 14.73
CA GLN A 133 9.07 -7.64 14.18
C GLN A 133 8.45 -6.42 13.52
N LEU A 134 8.50 -5.24 14.15
CA LEU A 134 7.97 -4.01 13.60
C LEU A 134 8.75 -3.54 12.37
N LEU A 135 10.08 -3.71 12.33
CA LEU A 135 10.89 -3.43 11.13
C LEU A 135 10.53 -4.33 9.95
N ARG A 136 10.27 -5.63 10.20
CA ARG A 136 9.75 -6.52 9.15
C ARG A 136 8.38 -6.09 8.66
N GLY A 137 7.48 -5.72 9.58
CA GLY A 137 6.16 -5.17 9.26
C GLY A 137 6.26 -3.89 8.43
N TYR A 138 7.15 -2.97 8.85
CA TYR A 138 7.43 -1.72 8.16
C TYR A 138 7.86 -1.96 6.71
N ARG A 139 8.82 -2.86 6.46
CA ARG A 139 9.28 -3.19 5.10
C ARG A 139 8.17 -3.70 4.20
N MET A 140 7.27 -4.52 4.75
CA MET A 140 6.08 -4.98 4.00
C MET A 140 5.10 -3.83 3.72
N CYS A 141 4.82 -2.95 4.69
CA CYS A 141 3.99 -1.77 4.49
C CYS A 141 4.59 -0.82 3.46
N TRP A 142 5.91 -0.61 3.54
CA TRP A 142 6.67 0.22 2.61
C TRP A 142 6.50 -0.27 1.18
N LEU A 143 6.72 -1.56 0.94
CA LEU A 143 6.52 -2.15 -0.39
C LEU A 143 5.04 -2.05 -0.85
N ALA A 144 4.09 -2.31 0.04
CA ALA A 144 2.65 -2.19 -0.28
C ALA A 144 2.26 -0.74 -0.64
N CYS A 145 2.98 0.24 -0.10
CA CYS A 145 2.83 1.65 -0.42
C CYS A 145 3.61 2.08 -1.65
N GLU A 146 4.60 1.37 -2.18
CA GLU A 146 5.38 1.92 -3.31
C GLU A 146 4.59 2.04 -4.63
N GLY A 147 3.57 1.22 -4.84
CA GLY A 147 2.69 1.34 -5.99
C GLY A 147 1.89 2.64 -5.96
N ASP A 148 1.88 3.36 -7.08
CA ASP A 148 1.08 4.55 -7.31
C ASP A 148 -0.27 4.24 -7.99
N SER A 149 -0.46 3.04 -8.54
CA SER A 149 -1.74 2.59 -9.10
C SER A 149 -2.57 1.85 -8.06
N LEU A 150 -3.70 2.43 -7.66
CA LEU A 150 -4.62 1.84 -6.67
C LEU A 150 -5.42 0.66 -7.22
N VAL A 151 -5.60 0.63 -8.54
CA VAL A 151 -6.29 -0.46 -9.24
C VAL A 151 -5.29 -1.10 -10.20
N PRO A 152 -5.16 -2.43 -10.25
CA PRO A 152 -4.45 -3.09 -11.33
C PRO A 152 -5.17 -2.84 -12.67
N PRO A 153 -4.54 -3.09 -13.82
CA PRO A 153 -5.21 -2.98 -15.11
C PRO A 153 -6.23 -4.12 -15.22
N LEU A 154 -7.49 -3.82 -14.89
CA LEU A 154 -8.58 -4.77 -15.00
C LEU A 154 -9.17 -4.70 -16.42
N TRP A 155 -9.39 -5.86 -17.02
CA TRP A 155 -10.05 -6.01 -18.31
C TRP A 155 -11.41 -6.68 -18.11
N ASP A 156 -12.47 -5.96 -18.46
CA ASP A 156 -13.81 -6.56 -18.48
C ASP A 156 -13.97 -7.36 -19.78
N ALA A 157 -13.90 -8.68 -19.66
CA ALA A 157 -14.03 -9.59 -20.80
C ALA A 157 -15.39 -9.49 -21.50
N ARG A 158 -16.45 -9.06 -20.80
CA ARG A 158 -17.81 -8.90 -21.31
C ARG A 158 -17.95 -7.59 -22.07
N THR A 159 -17.51 -6.47 -21.49
CA THR A 159 -17.65 -5.15 -22.15
C THR A 159 -16.49 -4.82 -23.08
N LYS A 160 -15.41 -5.61 -23.07
CA LYS A 160 -14.15 -5.38 -23.82
C LYS A 160 -13.54 -4.01 -23.53
N LYS A 161 -13.73 -3.51 -22.31
CA LYS A 161 -13.20 -2.22 -21.84
C LYS A 161 -12.22 -2.43 -20.70
N VAL A 162 -11.21 -1.57 -20.67
CA VAL A 162 -10.32 -1.43 -19.52
C VAL A 162 -11.07 -0.64 -18.45
N HIS A 163 -10.96 -1.07 -17.21
CA HIS A 163 -11.54 -0.33 -16.08
C HIS A 163 -10.81 1.01 -15.90
N PRO A 164 -11.52 2.09 -15.52
CA PRO A 164 -10.89 3.32 -15.06
C PRO A 164 -9.79 3.04 -14.03
N GLY A 165 -8.56 3.45 -14.36
CA GLY A 165 -7.44 3.43 -13.43
C GLY A 165 -7.53 4.59 -12.46
N ARG A 166 -7.04 4.39 -11.23
CA ARG A 166 -6.83 5.46 -10.26
C ARG A 166 -5.36 5.45 -9.87
N ILE A 167 -4.68 6.56 -10.12
CA ILE A 167 -3.26 6.74 -9.87
C ILE A 167 -3.10 7.84 -8.83
N GLU A 168 -2.37 7.54 -7.77
CA GLU A 168 -1.97 8.52 -6.75
C GLU A 168 -1.01 9.53 -7.36
N VAL A 169 -1.26 10.82 -7.13
CA VAL A 169 -0.33 11.86 -7.56
C VAL A 169 0.90 11.85 -6.65
N ARG A 170 2.08 11.64 -7.24
CA ARG A 170 3.39 11.65 -6.60
C ARG A 170 4.33 12.55 -7.41
N GLU A 171 5.37 13.05 -6.76
CA GLU A 171 6.35 13.92 -7.40
C GLU A 171 6.94 13.29 -8.68
N HIS A 172 7.27 11.99 -8.62
CA HIS A 172 7.84 11.27 -9.77
C HIS A 172 6.86 11.04 -10.92
N ASN A 173 5.55 11.21 -10.70
CA ASN A 173 4.51 10.96 -11.71
C ASN A 173 3.77 12.22 -12.17
N GLY A 174 4.21 13.41 -11.78
CA GLY A 174 3.75 14.69 -12.36
C GLY A 174 3.73 14.68 -13.89
N PRO A 175 4.82 14.26 -14.57
CA PRO A 175 4.84 14.20 -16.04
C PRO A 175 3.79 13.26 -16.66
N LEU A 176 3.40 12.18 -15.95
CA LEU A 176 2.29 11.33 -16.41
C LEU A 176 0.98 12.10 -16.41
N ILE A 177 0.71 12.83 -15.34
CA ILE A 177 -0.55 13.56 -15.17
C ILE A 177 -0.67 14.60 -16.27
N ASP A 178 0.41 15.33 -16.54
CA ASP A 178 0.48 16.30 -17.64
C ASP A 178 0.25 15.63 -19.00
N ALA A 179 0.85 14.44 -19.23
CA ALA A 179 0.64 13.68 -20.44
C ALA A 179 -0.82 13.20 -20.58
N ILE A 180 -1.40 12.60 -19.54
CA ILE A 180 -2.80 12.14 -19.54
C ILE A 180 -3.75 13.31 -19.85
N GLN A 181 -3.52 14.49 -19.26
CA GLN A 181 -4.32 15.68 -19.51
C GLN A 181 -4.17 16.20 -20.94
N ARG A 182 -2.95 16.15 -21.50
CA ARG A 182 -2.69 16.56 -22.88
C ARG A 182 -3.36 15.64 -23.91
N TYR A 183 -3.44 14.34 -23.62
CA TYR A 183 -3.93 13.30 -24.53
C TYR A 183 -5.37 12.86 -24.25
N VAL A 184 -6.19 13.72 -23.63
CA VAL A 184 -7.63 13.42 -23.42
C VAL A 184 -8.32 13.20 -24.77
N GLY A 185 -9.00 12.06 -24.92
CA GLY A 185 -9.70 11.67 -26.15
C GLY A 185 -8.82 10.91 -27.16
N GLU A 186 -7.51 10.87 -26.94
CA GLU A 186 -6.57 10.16 -27.79
C GLU A 186 -6.40 8.69 -27.39
N ARG A 187 -5.90 7.88 -28.33
CA ARG A 187 -5.53 6.49 -28.08
C ARG A 187 -4.06 6.38 -27.70
N PHE A 188 -3.78 5.59 -26.67
CA PHE A 188 -2.42 5.23 -26.26
C PHE A 188 -2.33 3.74 -25.96
N ARG A 189 -1.11 3.20 -25.91
CA ARG A 189 -0.87 1.79 -25.60
C ARG A 189 -0.50 1.64 -24.14
N VAL A 190 -1.06 0.62 -23.49
CA VAL A 190 -0.66 0.18 -22.14
C VAL A 190 -0.08 -1.21 -22.24
N GLU A 191 1.15 -1.38 -21.76
CA GLU A 191 1.80 -2.68 -21.61
C GLU A 191 1.74 -3.09 -20.14
N VAL A 192 1.22 -4.29 -19.87
CA VAL A 192 1.09 -4.84 -18.52
C VAL A 192 2.06 -5.99 -18.36
N SER A 193 2.79 -6.00 -17.25
CA SER A 193 3.67 -7.10 -16.85
C SER A 193 3.58 -7.34 -15.35
N TYR A 194 3.86 -8.57 -14.92
CA TYR A 194 3.81 -8.97 -13.52
C TYR A 194 5.21 -9.44 -13.09
N PRO A 195 6.09 -8.52 -12.68
CA PRO A 195 7.43 -8.91 -12.25
C PRO A 195 7.38 -9.73 -10.96
N ASP A 196 8.25 -10.73 -10.85
CA ASP A 196 8.39 -11.57 -9.65
C ASP A 196 9.04 -10.82 -8.48
N GLN A 197 9.76 -9.74 -8.78
CA GLN A 197 10.48 -8.92 -7.80
C GLN A 197 10.13 -7.44 -8.00
N PRO A 198 10.16 -6.64 -6.92
CA PRO A 198 10.06 -5.19 -7.05
C PRO A 198 11.22 -4.62 -7.90
N PRO A 199 11.05 -3.43 -8.48
CA PRO A 199 12.14 -2.72 -9.14
C PRO A 199 13.38 -2.62 -8.23
N PRO A 200 14.60 -2.83 -8.76
CA PRO A 200 15.82 -2.84 -7.94
C PRO A 200 16.12 -1.49 -7.26
N GLU A 201 15.61 -0.38 -7.80
CA GLU A 201 15.69 0.95 -7.21
C GLU A 201 14.77 1.14 -6.00
N TRP A 202 13.83 0.23 -5.77
CA TRP A 202 12.97 0.26 -4.59
C TRP A 202 13.72 -0.28 -3.37
N VAL A 203 14.43 0.63 -2.71
CA VAL A 203 15.16 0.37 -1.47
C VAL A 203 14.35 0.93 -0.29
N CYS A 204 13.98 0.04 0.64
CA CYS A 204 13.29 0.45 1.85
C CYS A 204 14.14 1.43 2.67
N ASP A 205 13.50 2.44 3.25
CA ASP A 205 14.14 3.54 3.97
C ASP A 205 14.42 3.25 5.46
N LEU A 206 14.32 1.96 5.87
CA LEU A 206 14.70 1.37 7.18
C LEU A 206 15.17 -0.10 7.10
#